data_AF-A0A4Z1F6C4-F1
#
_entry.id   AF-A0A4Z1F6C4-F1
#
_cell.length_a   1.000
_cell.length_b   1.000
_cell.length_c   1.000
_cell.angle_alpha   90.00
_cell.angle_beta   90.00
_cell.angle_gamma   90.00
#
_symmetry.space_group_name_H-M   'P 1'
#
loop_
_entity.id
_entity.type
_entity.pdbx_description
1 polymer ?
#
loop_
_entity_poly.entity_id
_entity_poly.type
_entity_poly.pdbx_seq_one_letter_code
_entity_poly.pdbx_strand_id
1 'polypeptide(L)'
;MKALTGIGAGGIITVVSILLSNIVTLEERGIWQGYVNMVFACGAGLGAPLGGILTDAIGWRWAFIAQGPLCAIAVLLISALLQLPAESRGQKAELKRVDFLGAASLISCLILLLVFLDQLASDKANKWESYSWLIGSAILLFLFLSVEKRYAFDPLTPLRLLFGREFLGAYLALAFGNVAWYGIIFYVPLLYQAVGHFSASVAGALLLPGIGSGIIGGFVGGAILKRREAAGFFRLAIGSYPLVTTACIGVALGAGVFWTGAPVAAVIVVVSISLFIGGLGNGGGMTATLVVVVVVASPEDQAIVTACVYLYRQLGTTIGLAIISLVFRRALAKSLIQRLSKMPELKLDTEEVLKGVGRSLKYLDQLPLEGRIIVEAAYGDACVAVFIVCAALAICAVVSSFFINEERAKHHKTSLAELQDEVDEENR
;
A
#
# COMPACT_ATOMS: atom_id res chain seq x y z
N MET A 1 -14.40 -10.16 8.72
CA MET A 1 -14.75 -9.28 7.58
C MET A 1 -13.53 -8.84 6.79
N LYS A 2 -12.54 -8.16 7.39
CA LYS A 2 -11.33 -7.67 6.68
C LYS A 2 -10.58 -8.75 5.87
N ALA A 3 -10.45 -9.97 6.42
CA ALA A 3 -9.81 -11.08 5.72
C ALA A 3 -10.60 -11.54 4.46
N LEU A 4 -11.92 -11.66 4.58
CA LEU A 4 -12.82 -12.04 3.46
C LEU A 4 -12.79 -11.01 2.34
N THR A 5 -12.89 -9.71 2.68
CA THR A 5 -12.81 -8.62 1.70
C THR A 5 -11.43 -8.55 1.04
N GLY A 6 -10.36 -8.88 1.77
CA GLY A 6 -9.01 -8.96 1.22
C GLY A 6 -8.85 -10.06 0.17
N ILE A 7 -9.37 -11.26 0.44
CA ILE A 7 -9.37 -12.38 -0.52
C ILE A 7 -10.15 -12.00 -1.79
N GLY A 8 -11.34 -11.42 -1.63
CA GLY A 8 -12.16 -10.97 -2.76
C GLY A 8 -11.49 -9.88 -3.60
N ALA A 9 -10.92 -8.85 -2.95
CA ALA A 9 -10.27 -7.74 -3.65
C ALA A 9 -9.06 -8.19 -4.48
N GLY A 10 -8.24 -9.12 -3.95
CA GLY A 10 -7.12 -9.70 -4.70
C GLY A 10 -7.58 -10.49 -5.93
N GLY A 11 -8.59 -11.34 -5.77
CA GLY A 11 -9.14 -12.14 -6.87
C GLY A 11 -9.77 -11.30 -7.98
N ILE A 12 -10.51 -10.23 -7.64
CA ILE A 12 -11.16 -9.36 -8.62
C ILE A 12 -10.15 -8.70 -9.55
N ILE A 13 -9.04 -8.15 -9.03
CA ILE A 13 -8.02 -7.49 -9.86
C ILE A 13 -7.43 -8.47 -10.87
N THR A 14 -7.10 -9.69 -10.43
CA THR A 14 -6.54 -10.73 -11.29
C THR A 14 -7.55 -11.21 -12.34
N VAL A 15 -8.78 -11.51 -11.94
CA VAL A 15 -9.83 -12.00 -12.85
C VAL A 15 -10.18 -10.96 -13.90
N VAL A 16 -10.29 -9.68 -13.52
CA VAL A 16 -10.54 -8.59 -14.48
C VAL A 16 -9.40 -8.49 -15.50
N SER A 17 -8.14 -8.60 -15.06
CA SER A 17 -6.99 -8.56 -15.97
C SER A 17 -6.96 -9.75 -16.94
N ILE A 18 -7.31 -10.95 -16.48
CA ILE A 18 -7.38 -12.16 -17.33
C ILE A 18 -8.52 -12.02 -18.35
N LEU A 19 -9.71 -11.61 -17.90
CA LEU A 19 -10.87 -11.39 -18.77
C LEU A 19 -10.56 -10.37 -19.87
N LEU A 20 -9.89 -9.27 -19.51
CA LEU A 20 -9.47 -8.25 -20.48
C LEU A 20 -8.53 -8.85 -21.54
N SER A 21 -7.56 -9.67 -21.12
CA SER A 21 -6.62 -10.32 -22.03
C SER A 21 -7.31 -11.31 -22.98
N ASN A 22 -8.34 -12.02 -22.53
CA ASN A 22 -9.01 -13.05 -23.32
C ASN A 22 -10.05 -12.48 -24.30
N ILE A 23 -10.71 -11.38 -23.95
CA ILE A 23 -11.81 -10.80 -24.74
C ILE A 23 -11.30 -9.70 -25.69
N VAL A 24 -10.29 -8.93 -25.28
CA VAL A 24 -9.84 -7.72 -25.99
C VAL A 24 -8.59 -8.02 -26.83
N THR A 25 -8.64 -7.61 -28.10
CA THR A 25 -7.51 -7.69 -29.04
C THR A 25 -6.32 -6.85 -28.56
N LEU A 26 -5.09 -7.25 -28.91
CA LEU A 26 -3.86 -6.62 -28.42
C LEU A 26 -3.83 -5.10 -28.66
N GLU A 27 -4.37 -4.65 -29.79
CA GLU A 27 -4.43 -3.25 -30.22
C GLU A 27 -5.38 -2.40 -29.34
N GLU A 28 -6.50 -2.97 -28.92
CA GLU A 28 -7.51 -2.26 -28.12
C GLU A 28 -7.27 -2.37 -26.61
N ARG A 29 -6.40 -3.30 -26.17
CA ARG A 29 -6.11 -3.55 -24.74
C ARG A 29 -5.71 -2.28 -23.99
N GLY A 30 -4.97 -1.37 -24.63
CA GLY A 30 -4.57 -0.09 -24.02
C GLY A 30 -5.75 0.82 -23.69
N ILE A 31 -6.75 0.88 -24.57
CA ILE A 31 -7.97 1.70 -24.39
C ILE A 31 -8.83 1.10 -23.28
N TRP A 32 -9.05 -0.21 -23.32
CA TRP A 32 -9.83 -0.93 -22.31
C TRP A 32 -9.19 -0.90 -20.91
N GLN A 33 -7.86 -1.01 -20.83
CA GLN A 33 -7.12 -0.83 -19.58
C GLN A 33 -7.28 0.60 -19.05
N GLY A 34 -7.35 1.60 -19.95
CA GLY A 34 -7.67 2.98 -19.62
C GLY A 34 -9.04 3.13 -18.95
N TYR A 35 -10.09 2.49 -19.48
CA TYR A 35 -11.42 2.49 -18.87
C TYR A 35 -11.42 1.82 -17.49
N VAL A 36 -10.76 0.66 -17.34
CA VAL A 36 -10.64 -0.03 -16.05
C VAL A 36 -9.94 0.87 -15.02
N ASN A 37 -8.84 1.51 -15.40
CA ASN A 37 -8.10 2.43 -14.54
C ASN A 37 -8.94 3.66 -14.17
N MET A 38 -9.78 4.17 -15.08
CA MET A 38 -10.69 5.28 -14.80
C MET A 38 -11.76 4.90 -13.77
N VAL A 39 -12.38 3.72 -13.91
CA VAL A 39 -13.34 3.20 -12.92
C VAL A 39 -12.67 3.01 -11.56
N PHE A 40 -11.46 2.44 -11.55
CA PHE A 40 -10.66 2.29 -10.32
C PHE A 40 -10.35 3.64 -9.67
N ALA A 41 -9.92 4.64 -10.45
CA ALA A 41 -9.62 5.98 -9.99
C ALA A 41 -10.85 6.68 -9.39
N CYS A 42 -12.01 6.59 -10.06
CA CYS A 42 -13.28 7.11 -9.55
C CYS A 42 -13.68 6.43 -8.24
N GLY A 43 -13.56 5.10 -8.16
CA GLY A 43 -13.83 4.33 -6.93
C GLY A 43 -12.90 4.71 -5.78
N ALA A 44 -11.60 4.83 -6.04
CA ALA A 44 -10.61 5.23 -5.05
C ALA A 44 -10.85 6.66 -4.54
N GLY A 45 -11.19 7.59 -5.43
CA GLY A 45 -11.49 8.98 -5.09
C GLY A 45 -12.79 9.12 -4.28
N LEU A 46 -13.88 8.49 -4.73
CA LEU A 46 -15.19 8.60 -4.09
C LEU A 46 -15.29 7.79 -2.79
N GLY A 47 -14.46 6.76 -2.61
CA GLY A 47 -14.52 5.86 -1.46
C GLY A 47 -14.34 6.56 -0.11
N ALA A 48 -13.35 7.47 0.01
CA ALA A 48 -13.08 8.15 1.28
C ALA A 48 -14.20 9.13 1.70
N PRO A 49 -14.68 10.05 0.82
CA PRO A 49 -15.82 10.91 1.16
C PRO A 49 -17.12 10.14 1.42
N LEU A 50 -17.47 9.17 0.56
CA LEU A 50 -18.72 8.40 0.73
C LEU A 50 -18.69 7.56 2.01
N GLY A 51 -17.56 6.94 2.34
CA GLY A 51 -17.37 6.22 3.59
C GLY A 51 -17.49 7.13 4.81
N GLY A 52 -16.96 8.36 4.72
CA GLY A 52 -17.11 9.40 5.73
C GLY A 52 -18.57 9.84 5.93
N ILE A 53 -19.29 10.13 4.83
CA ILE A 53 -20.70 10.53 4.87
C ILE A 53 -21.57 9.46 5.52
N LEU A 54 -21.37 8.19 5.14
CA LEU A 54 -22.09 7.07 5.75
C LEU A 54 -21.76 6.94 7.25
N THR A 55 -20.50 7.18 7.62
CA THR A 55 -20.05 7.12 9.01
C THR A 55 -20.68 8.22 9.87
N ASP A 56 -20.77 9.44 9.33
CA ASP A 56 -21.34 10.59 10.01
C ASP A 56 -22.88 10.51 10.10
N ALA A 57 -23.56 10.05 9.04
CA ALA A 57 -25.03 10.06 8.97
C ALA A 57 -25.71 8.89 9.70
N ILE A 58 -25.27 7.65 9.47
CA ILE A 58 -25.97 6.43 9.93
C ILE A 58 -25.05 5.56 10.81
N GLY A 59 -23.73 5.77 10.71
CA GLY A 59 -22.72 5.11 11.52
C GLY A 59 -21.73 4.27 10.70
N TRP A 60 -20.54 4.08 11.26
CA TRP A 60 -19.40 3.43 10.59
C TRP A 60 -19.69 2.03 10.03
N ARG A 61 -20.67 1.30 10.59
CA ARG A 61 -21.03 -0.05 10.13
C ARG A 61 -21.60 -0.03 8.71
N TRP A 62 -22.32 1.03 8.35
CA TRP A 62 -22.92 1.18 7.02
C TRP A 62 -21.90 1.42 5.92
N ALA A 63 -20.72 1.96 6.25
CA ALA A 63 -19.60 2.04 5.30
C ALA A 63 -19.14 0.66 4.79
N PHE A 64 -19.42 -0.42 5.54
CA PHE A 64 -19.15 -1.81 5.12
C PHE A 64 -20.38 -2.47 4.52
N ILE A 65 -21.56 -2.29 5.11
CA ILE A 65 -22.80 -2.95 4.66
C ILE A 65 -23.22 -2.44 3.28
N ALA A 66 -23.06 -1.14 2.99
CA ALA A 66 -23.44 -0.54 1.71
C ALA A 66 -22.66 -1.12 0.51
N GLN A 67 -21.49 -1.71 0.75
CA GLN A 67 -20.71 -2.38 -0.30
C GLN A 67 -21.39 -3.68 -0.77
N GLY A 68 -22.10 -4.37 0.14
CA GLY A 68 -22.76 -5.65 -0.15
C GLY A 68 -23.77 -5.58 -1.30
N PRO A 69 -24.77 -4.67 -1.26
CA PRO A 69 -25.73 -4.49 -2.35
C PRO A 69 -25.06 -4.14 -3.69
N LEU A 70 -24.03 -3.29 -3.68
CA LEU A 70 -23.28 -2.93 -4.89
C LEU A 70 -22.56 -4.14 -5.48
N CYS A 71 -21.93 -4.97 -4.64
CA CYS A 71 -21.33 -6.23 -5.08
C CYS A 71 -22.38 -7.21 -5.62
N ALA A 72 -23.55 -7.31 -4.99
CA ALA A 72 -24.63 -8.17 -5.46
C ALA A 72 -25.13 -7.75 -6.84
N ILE A 73 -25.32 -6.44 -7.07
CA ILE A 73 -25.69 -5.90 -8.39
C ILE A 73 -24.61 -6.21 -9.42
N ALA A 74 -23.33 -6.03 -9.09
CA ALA A 74 -22.23 -6.37 -9.99
C ALA A 74 -22.22 -7.86 -10.37
N VAL A 75 -22.42 -8.75 -9.39
CA VAL A 75 -22.53 -10.20 -9.64
C VAL A 75 -23.70 -10.52 -10.56
N LEU A 76 -24.88 -9.93 -10.32
CA LEU A 76 -26.06 -10.11 -11.16
C LEU A 76 -25.80 -9.66 -12.60
N LEU A 77 -25.23 -8.47 -12.79
CA LEU A 77 -24.89 -7.94 -14.11
C LEU A 77 -23.89 -8.84 -14.84
N ILE A 78 -22.82 -9.25 -14.16
CA ILE A 78 -21.82 -10.16 -14.75
C ILE A 78 -22.48 -11.49 -15.12
N SER A 79 -23.29 -12.08 -14.23
CA SER A 79 -23.96 -13.36 -14.51
C SER A 79 -24.95 -13.31 -15.67
N ALA A 80 -25.56 -12.15 -15.92
CA ALA A 80 -26.54 -11.98 -16.99
C ALA A 80 -25.92 -11.56 -18.34
N LEU A 81 -24.85 -10.77 -18.31
CA LEU A 81 -24.28 -10.12 -19.51
C LEU A 81 -22.97 -10.76 -19.98
N LEU A 82 -22.19 -11.40 -19.10
CA LEU A 82 -20.89 -11.95 -19.47
C LEU A 82 -21.04 -13.29 -20.18
N GLN A 83 -20.86 -13.27 -21.50
CA GLN A 83 -20.76 -14.49 -22.32
C GLN A 83 -19.28 -14.75 -22.63
N LEU A 84 -18.75 -15.82 -22.06
CA LEU A 84 -17.38 -16.25 -22.32
C LEU A 84 -17.34 -17.22 -23.49
N PRO A 85 -16.39 -17.09 -24.42
CA PRO A 85 -16.10 -18.15 -25.38
C PRO A 85 -15.80 -19.45 -24.62
N ALA A 86 -16.36 -20.57 -25.07
CA ALA A 86 -16.13 -21.86 -24.43
C ALA A 86 -14.64 -22.23 -24.54
N GLU A 87 -13.91 -22.22 -23.41
CA GLU A 87 -12.53 -22.68 -23.38
C GLU A 87 -12.46 -24.22 -23.34
N SER A 88 -11.69 -24.79 -24.26
CA SER A 88 -11.50 -26.24 -24.44
C SER A 88 -10.38 -26.85 -23.57
N ARG A 89 -9.90 -26.15 -22.54
CA ARG A 89 -8.77 -26.61 -21.72
C ARG A 89 -9.24 -27.30 -20.44
N GLY A 90 -8.70 -28.49 -20.19
CA GLY A 90 -9.05 -29.32 -19.03
C GLY A 90 -8.58 -28.70 -17.71
N GLN A 91 -9.53 -28.14 -16.95
CA GLN A 91 -9.33 -27.49 -15.63
C GLN A 91 -8.45 -28.29 -14.65
N LYS A 92 -8.47 -29.64 -14.73
CA LYS A 92 -7.69 -30.53 -13.86
C LYS A 92 -6.17 -30.51 -14.12
N ALA A 93 -5.72 -30.17 -15.33
CA ALA A 93 -4.30 -30.14 -15.67
C ALA A 93 -3.61 -28.87 -15.15
N GLU A 94 -4.32 -27.74 -15.11
CA GLU A 94 -3.80 -26.46 -14.60
C GLU A 94 -3.79 -26.41 -13.07
N LEU A 95 -4.78 -27.00 -12.40
CA LEU A 95 -4.80 -27.11 -10.92
C LEU A 95 -3.59 -27.88 -10.36
N LYS A 96 -3.03 -28.83 -11.12
CA LYS A 96 -1.81 -29.56 -10.72
C LYS A 96 -0.52 -28.74 -10.82
N ARG A 97 -0.53 -27.61 -11.53
CA ARG A 97 0.63 -26.72 -11.68
C ARG A 97 0.72 -25.65 -10.59
N VAL A 98 -0.33 -25.47 -9.78
CA VAL A 98 -0.35 -24.46 -8.72
C VAL A 98 0.43 -24.97 -7.50
N ASP A 99 1.45 -24.23 -7.07
CA ASP A 99 2.17 -24.52 -5.83
C ASP A 99 1.38 -24.06 -4.60
N PHE A 100 0.45 -24.92 -4.19
CA PHE A 100 -0.35 -24.72 -2.98
C PHE A 100 0.48 -24.74 -1.69
N LEU A 101 1.60 -25.49 -1.67
CA LEU A 101 2.43 -25.63 -0.47
C LEU A 101 3.27 -24.36 -0.24
N GLY A 102 3.89 -23.83 -1.30
CA GLY A 102 4.56 -22.54 -1.29
C GLY A 102 3.61 -21.40 -0.94
N ALA A 103 2.45 -21.33 -1.58
CA ALA A 103 1.44 -20.31 -1.26
C ALA A 103 0.95 -20.39 0.19
N ALA A 104 0.60 -21.59 0.68
CA ALA A 104 0.11 -21.77 2.05
C ALA A 104 1.18 -21.46 3.11
N SER A 105 2.44 -21.86 2.87
CA SER A 105 3.55 -21.56 3.78
C SER A 105 3.84 -20.06 3.85
N LEU A 106 3.83 -19.36 2.72
CA LEU A 106 4.00 -17.91 2.68
C LEU A 106 2.86 -17.16 3.40
N ILE A 107 1.60 -17.52 3.14
CA ILE A 107 0.44 -16.92 3.82
C ILE A 107 0.53 -17.14 5.32
N SER A 108 0.83 -18.37 5.75
CA SER A 108 0.96 -18.72 7.16
C SER A 108 2.11 -17.95 7.82
N CYS A 109 3.27 -17.84 7.14
CA CYS A 109 4.39 -17.04 7.60
C CYS A 109 3.98 -15.59 7.89
N LEU A 110 3.23 -14.97 6.97
CA LEU A 110 2.78 -13.59 7.13
C LEU A 110 1.78 -13.45 8.28
N ILE A 111 0.85 -14.39 8.43
CA ILE A 111 -0.09 -14.37 9.55
C ILE A 111 0.65 -14.42 10.88
N LEU A 112 1.62 -15.33 11.03
CA LEU A 112 2.40 -15.44 12.27
C LEU A 112 3.23 -14.18 12.54
N LEU A 113 3.82 -13.58 11.50
CA LEU A 113 4.57 -12.32 11.62
C LEU A 113 3.66 -11.16 12.05
N LEU A 114 2.46 -11.05 11.49
CA LEU A 114 1.50 -10.01 11.85
C LEU A 114 0.99 -10.20 13.28
N VAL A 115 0.73 -11.43 13.71
CA VAL A 115 0.36 -11.75 15.09
C VAL A 115 1.47 -11.38 16.06
N PHE A 116 2.73 -11.65 15.71
CA PHE A 116 3.89 -11.22 16.48
C PHE A 116 3.94 -9.69 16.64
N LEU A 117 3.82 -8.95 15.55
CA LEU A 117 3.85 -7.48 15.58
C LEU A 117 2.68 -6.90 16.38
N ASP A 118 1.51 -7.53 16.31
CA ASP A 118 0.33 -7.13 17.07
C ASP A 118 0.51 -7.36 18.58
N GLN A 119 1.04 -8.51 18.97
CA GLN A 119 1.34 -8.81 20.38
C GLN A 119 2.47 -7.94 20.92
N LEU A 120 3.48 -7.63 20.11
CA LEU A 120 4.55 -6.72 20.49
C LEU A 120 4.04 -5.30 20.80
N ALA A 121 2.89 -4.91 20.24
CA ALA A 121 2.24 -3.64 20.53
C ALA A 121 1.49 -3.62 21.87
N SER A 122 1.18 -4.80 22.43
CA SER A 122 0.51 -4.94 23.72
C SER A 122 1.54 -5.09 24.86
N ASP A 123 1.50 -4.20 25.85
CA ASP A 123 2.39 -4.27 27.03
C ASP A 123 2.13 -5.49 27.92
N LYS A 124 0.99 -6.18 27.74
CA LYS A 124 0.57 -7.34 28.53
C LYS A 124 0.93 -8.68 27.90
N ALA A 125 1.46 -8.71 26.68
CA ALA A 125 1.81 -9.95 26.03
C ALA A 125 3.02 -10.60 26.74
N ASN A 126 2.90 -11.87 27.09
CA ASN A 126 4.02 -12.65 27.58
C ASN A 126 5.12 -12.65 26.51
N LYS A 127 6.30 -12.11 26.85
CA LYS A 127 7.40 -11.94 25.88
C LYS A 127 7.75 -13.27 25.20
N TRP A 128 7.67 -14.38 25.94
CA TRP A 128 7.95 -15.71 25.42
C TRP A 128 6.96 -16.16 24.34
N GLU A 129 5.67 -15.89 24.54
CA GLU A 129 4.63 -16.18 23.53
C GLU A 129 4.86 -15.34 22.28
N SER A 130 5.14 -14.04 22.42
CA SER A 130 5.48 -13.17 21.28
C SER A 130 6.66 -13.73 20.47
N TYR A 131 7.76 -14.13 21.11
CA TYR A 131 8.91 -14.71 20.40
C TYR A 131 8.58 -16.05 19.71
N SER A 132 7.67 -16.85 20.26
CA SER A 132 7.24 -18.10 19.62
C SER A 132 6.59 -17.87 18.25
N TRP A 133 5.80 -16.80 18.09
CA TRP A 133 5.19 -16.42 16.81
C TRP A 133 6.24 -15.97 15.78
N LEU A 134 7.27 -15.25 16.22
CA LEU A 134 8.39 -14.86 15.36
C LEU A 134 9.19 -16.08 14.90
N ILE A 135 9.48 -17.01 15.81
CA ILE A 135 10.18 -18.26 15.47
C ILE A 135 9.35 -19.09 14.50
N GLY A 136 8.04 -19.22 14.73
CA GLY A 136 7.12 -19.90 13.81
C GLY A 136 7.11 -19.25 12.42
N SER A 137 7.08 -17.92 12.34
CA SER A 137 7.18 -17.19 11.07
C SER A 137 8.51 -17.46 10.36
N ALA A 138 9.64 -17.42 11.07
CA ALA A 138 10.95 -17.72 10.50
C ALA A 138 11.06 -19.16 9.97
N ILE A 139 10.50 -20.13 10.70
CA ILE A 139 10.46 -21.53 10.26
C ILE A 139 9.62 -21.69 8.99
N LEU A 140 8.45 -21.04 8.91
CA LEU A 140 7.60 -21.10 7.72
C LEU A 140 8.21 -20.37 6.51
N LEU A 141 8.93 -19.28 6.74
CA LEU A 141 9.72 -18.62 5.69
C LEU A 141 10.82 -19.54 5.16
N PHE A 142 11.53 -20.21 6.07
CA PHE A 142 12.55 -21.20 5.69
C PHE A 142 11.95 -22.39 4.92
N LEU A 143 10.77 -22.85 5.34
CA LEU A 143 10.03 -23.90 4.65
C LEU A 143 9.63 -23.46 3.23
N PHE A 144 9.09 -22.24 3.09
CA PHE A 144 8.75 -21.65 1.80
C PHE A 144 9.97 -21.62 0.87
N LEU A 145 11.09 -21.06 1.34
CA LEU A 145 12.33 -21.00 0.54
C LEU A 145 12.87 -22.40 0.19
N SER A 146 12.69 -23.38 1.07
CA SER A 146 13.13 -24.76 0.84
C SER A 146 12.25 -25.49 -0.17
N VAL A 147 10.93 -25.29 -0.11
CA VAL A 147 9.96 -25.83 -1.06
C VAL A 147 10.20 -25.25 -2.45
N GLU A 148 10.32 -23.92 -2.54
CA GLU A 148 10.57 -23.21 -3.81
C GLU A 148 11.91 -23.65 -4.44
N LYS A 149 12.95 -23.84 -3.63
CA LYS A 149 14.28 -24.25 -4.12
C LYS A 149 14.34 -25.71 -4.57
N ARG A 150 13.58 -26.63 -3.94
CA ARG A 150 13.83 -28.08 -4.04
C ARG A 150 12.71 -28.89 -4.69
N TYR A 151 11.47 -28.41 -4.67
CA TYR A 151 10.30 -29.23 -5.01
C TYR A 151 9.37 -28.63 -6.08
N ALA A 152 9.50 -27.36 -6.45
CA ALA A 152 8.65 -26.76 -7.46
C ALA A 152 9.05 -27.23 -8.88
N PHE A 153 8.18 -28.03 -9.51
CA PHE A 153 8.32 -28.49 -10.90
C PHE A 153 8.03 -27.36 -11.92
N ASP A 154 7.30 -26.33 -11.47
CA ASP A 154 7.00 -25.07 -12.17
C ASP A 154 7.08 -23.95 -11.09
N PRO A 155 8.27 -23.36 -10.83
CA PRO A 155 8.45 -22.42 -9.73
C PRO A 155 7.52 -21.21 -9.89
N LEU A 156 6.81 -20.85 -8.82
CA LEU A 156 6.00 -19.62 -8.79
C LEU A 156 6.88 -18.40 -9.07
N THR A 157 8.12 -18.43 -8.56
CA THR A 157 9.15 -17.44 -8.87
C THR A 157 10.57 -18.04 -8.78
N PRO A 158 11.37 -18.05 -9.85
CA PRO A 158 12.79 -18.37 -9.79
C PRO A 158 13.50 -17.45 -8.78
N LEU A 159 14.15 -18.04 -7.76
CA LEU A 159 14.83 -17.29 -6.70
C LEU A 159 15.87 -16.28 -7.25
N ARG A 160 16.43 -16.54 -8.45
CA ARG A 160 17.32 -15.59 -9.15
C ARG A 160 16.63 -14.26 -9.45
N LEU A 161 15.35 -14.28 -9.80
CA LEU A 161 14.57 -13.10 -10.16
C LEU A 161 14.01 -12.42 -8.91
N LEU A 162 13.70 -13.20 -7.88
CA LEU A 162 13.17 -12.70 -6.60
C LEU A 162 14.22 -11.94 -5.78
N PHE A 163 15.47 -12.42 -5.78
CA PHE A 163 16.59 -11.84 -5.03
C PHE A 163 17.73 -11.34 -5.93
N GLY A 164 17.47 -11.22 -7.24
CA GLY A 164 18.43 -10.71 -8.21
C GLY A 164 18.82 -9.26 -7.89
N ARG A 165 20.12 -8.97 -7.92
CA ARG A 165 20.66 -7.62 -7.63
C ARG A 165 20.11 -6.56 -8.59
N GLU A 166 19.70 -6.99 -9.77
CA GLU A 166 19.11 -6.20 -10.84
C GLU A 166 17.74 -5.63 -10.47
N PHE A 167 16.95 -6.40 -9.73
CA PHE A 167 15.56 -6.06 -9.43
C PHE A 167 15.34 -5.67 -7.97
N LEU A 168 16.19 -6.14 -7.06
CA LEU A 168 16.04 -5.96 -5.62
C LEU A 168 15.93 -4.48 -5.22
N GLY A 169 16.72 -3.60 -5.82
CA GLY A 169 16.64 -2.16 -5.57
C GLY A 169 15.27 -1.58 -5.93
N ALA A 170 14.72 -1.96 -7.08
CA ALA A 170 13.39 -1.54 -7.53
C ALA A 170 12.27 -2.12 -6.66
N TYR A 171 12.36 -3.40 -6.28
CA TYR A 171 11.41 -4.07 -5.40
C TYR A 171 11.36 -3.41 -4.01
N LEU A 172 12.51 -3.12 -3.42
CA LEU A 172 12.60 -2.47 -2.12
C LEU A 172 12.15 -1.02 -2.18
N ALA A 173 12.50 -0.27 -3.24
CA ALA A 173 12.04 1.10 -3.43
C ALA A 173 10.51 1.17 -3.48
N LEU A 174 9.89 0.26 -4.24
CA LEU A 174 8.44 0.18 -4.32
C LEU A 174 7.81 -0.23 -2.99
N ALA A 175 8.37 -1.24 -2.31
CA ALA A 175 7.87 -1.70 -1.02
C ALA A 175 7.89 -0.57 0.02
N PHE A 176 9.04 0.09 0.22
CA PHE A 176 9.19 1.15 1.20
C PHE A 176 8.38 2.40 0.85
N GLY A 177 8.38 2.82 -0.43
CA GLY A 177 7.62 3.97 -0.88
C GLY A 177 6.11 3.78 -0.70
N ASN A 178 5.60 2.59 -1.03
CA ASN A 178 4.18 2.28 -0.88
C ASN A 178 3.78 2.21 0.60
N VAL A 179 4.60 1.62 1.48
CA VAL A 179 4.36 1.63 2.93
C VAL A 179 4.27 3.05 3.47
N ALA A 180 5.24 3.91 3.12
CA ALA A 180 5.26 5.28 3.59
C ALA A 180 3.99 6.05 3.17
N TRP A 181 3.58 5.89 1.91
CA TRP A 181 2.38 6.53 1.37
C TRP A 181 1.09 6.03 2.03
N TYR A 182 0.90 4.71 2.13
CA TYR A 182 -0.25 4.15 2.82
C TYR A 182 -0.28 4.55 4.30
N GLY A 183 0.88 4.59 4.97
CA GLY A 183 1.01 5.08 6.34
C GLY A 183 0.44 6.49 6.53
N ILE A 184 0.73 7.41 5.60
CA ILE A 184 0.12 8.75 5.61
C ILE A 184 -1.40 8.67 5.43
N ILE A 185 -1.87 7.96 4.40
CA ILE A 185 -3.31 7.87 4.08
C ILE A 185 -4.11 7.29 5.25
N PHE A 186 -3.55 6.36 6.02
CA PHE A 186 -4.23 5.77 7.18
C PHE A 186 -4.27 6.71 8.40
N TYR A 187 -3.21 7.47 8.67
CA TYR A 187 -3.07 8.23 9.93
C TYR A 187 -3.36 9.72 9.82
N VAL A 188 -3.36 10.32 8.62
CA VAL A 188 -3.78 11.72 8.43
C VAL A 188 -5.26 11.93 8.77
N PRO A 189 -6.22 11.09 8.33
CA PRO A 189 -7.61 11.25 8.74
C PRO A 189 -7.80 11.07 10.24
N LEU A 190 -6.99 10.22 10.87
CA LEU A 190 -6.99 10.03 12.31
C LEU A 190 -6.53 11.30 13.03
N LEU A 191 -5.47 11.96 12.56
CA LEU A 191 -5.03 13.25 13.07
C LEU A 191 -6.12 14.32 12.93
N TYR A 192 -6.76 14.42 11.76
CA TYR A 192 -7.83 15.41 11.54
C TYR A 192 -9.06 15.17 12.40
N GLN A 193 -9.43 13.92 12.66
CA GLN A 193 -10.56 13.60 13.54
C GLN A 193 -10.22 13.78 15.02
N ALA A 194 -9.07 13.27 15.46
CA ALA A 194 -8.69 13.27 16.87
C ALA A 194 -8.22 14.64 17.36
N VAL A 195 -7.43 15.37 16.57
CA VAL A 195 -6.83 16.66 16.96
C VAL A 195 -7.50 17.84 16.26
N GLY A 196 -7.89 17.66 14.99
CA GLY A 196 -8.55 18.71 14.20
C GLY A 196 -10.05 18.86 14.45
N HIS A 197 -10.66 17.94 15.21
CA HIS A 197 -12.11 17.86 15.46
C HIS A 197 -12.99 17.85 14.19
N PHE A 198 -12.43 17.41 13.06
CA PHE A 198 -13.18 17.29 11.82
C PHE A 198 -14.06 16.05 11.83
N SER A 199 -15.22 16.14 11.17
CA SER A 199 -16.05 14.95 10.93
C SER A 199 -15.34 13.96 9.99
N ALA A 200 -15.78 12.70 9.98
CA ALA A 200 -15.15 11.68 9.14
C ALA A 200 -15.29 12.01 7.64
N SER A 201 -16.40 12.65 7.23
CA SER A 201 -16.61 13.15 5.88
C SER A 201 -15.57 14.18 5.45
N VAL A 202 -15.31 15.17 6.30
CA VAL A 202 -14.35 16.24 6.00
C VAL A 202 -12.92 15.68 5.99
N ALA A 203 -12.57 14.87 6.98
CA ALA A 203 -11.26 14.22 7.04
C ALA A 203 -10.99 13.33 5.81
N GLY A 204 -12.01 12.62 5.32
CA GLY A 204 -11.94 11.84 4.08
C GLY A 204 -11.83 12.71 2.82
N ALA A 205 -12.59 13.80 2.74
CA ALA A 205 -12.52 14.74 1.63
C ALA A 205 -11.15 15.42 1.50
N LEU A 206 -10.48 15.69 2.64
CA LEU A 206 -9.13 16.26 2.66
C LEU A 206 -8.04 15.30 2.13
N LEU A 207 -8.36 14.01 1.91
CA LEU A 207 -7.46 13.07 1.22
C LEU A 207 -7.55 13.14 -0.31
N LEU A 208 -8.62 13.72 -0.85
CA LEU A 208 -8.86 13.77 -2.31
C LEU A 208 -7.70 14.38 -3.10
N PRO A 209 -7.03 15.46 -2.64
CA PRO A 209 -5.87 16.00 -3.35
C PRO A 209 -4.77 14.96 -3.56
N GLY A 210 -4.48 14.12 -2.54
CA GLY A 210 -3.45 13.08 -2.65
C GLY A 210 -3.86 11.91 -3.53
N ILE A 211 -5.13 11.51 -3.53
CA ILE A 211 -5.64 10.45 -4.39
C ILE A 211 -5.64 10.92 -5.86
N GLY A 212 -6.20 12.10 -6.11
CA GLY A 212 -6.26 12.70 -7.44
C GLY A 212 -4.88 12.94 -8.03
N SER A 213 -3.95 13.45 -7.22
CA SER A 213 -2.59 13.69 -7.66
C SER A 213 -1.81 12.39 -7.91
N GLY A 214 -2.11 11.31 -7.18
CA GLY A 214 -1.56 9.98 -7.48
C GLY A 214 -2.00 9.44 -8.84
N ILE A 215 -3.26 9.62 -9.20
CA ILE A 215 -3.77 9.26 -10.53
C ILE A 215 -3.05 10.09 -11.60
N ILE A 216 -2.95 11.41 -11.41
CA ILE A 216 -2.22 12.30 -12.32
C ILE A 216 -0.76 11.88 -12.45
N GLY A 217 -0.08 11.59 -11.34
CA GLY A 217 1.31 11.16 -11.31
C GLY A 217 1.53 9.86 -12.08
N GLY A 218 0.62 8.90 -11.96
CA GLY A 218 0.66 7.66 -12.74
C GLY A 218 0.51 7.89 -14.24
N PHE A 219 -0.47 8.71 -14.66
CA PHE A 219 -0.70 9.04 -16.07
C PHE A 219 0.44 9.87 -16.68
N VAL A 220 0.85 10.94 -15.99
CA VAL A 220 1.97 11.79 -16.41
C VAL A 220 3.24 10.96 -16.47
N GLY A 221 3.45 10.09 -15.47
CA GLY A 221 4.59 9.18 -15.46
C GLY A 221 4.63 8.28 -16.69
N GLY A 222 3.50 7.65 -17.04
CA GLY A 222 3.38 6.84 -18.27
C GLY A 222 3.51 7.64 -19.57
N ALA A 223 2.98 8.87 -19.61
CA ALA A 223 3.06 9.74 -20.79
C ALA A 223 4.48 10.28 -21.05
N ILE A 224 5.21 10.66 -19.99
CA ILE A 224 6.63 11.03 -20.06
C ILE A 224 7.45 9.85 -20.56
N LEU A 225 7.08 8.65 -20.15
CA LEU A 225 7.70 7.40 -20.53
C LEU A 225 7.61 7.10 -22.03
N LYS A 226 6.45 7.39 -22.63
CA LYS A 226 6.21 7.23 -24.07
C LYS A 226 7.07 8.18 -24.92
N ARG A 227 7.49 9.32 -24.36
CA ARG A 227 8.16 10.42 -25.10
C ARG A 227 9.68 10.49 -24.92
N ARG A 228 10.27 9.82 -23.93
CA ARG A 228 11.73 9.86 -23.69
C ARG A 228 12.38 8.51 -23.96
N GLU A 229 13.60 8.55 -24.50
CA GLU A 229 14.52 7.41 -24.57
C GLU A 229 14.82 6.85 -23.16
N ALA A 230 15.36 5.63 -23.09
CA ALA A 230 15.49 4.78 -21.90
C ALA A 230 15.95 5.47 -20.59
N ALA A 231 16.73 6.55 -20.67
CA ALA A 231 17.19 7.33 -19.51
C ALA A 231 16.06 8.11 -18.77
N GLY A 232 14.94 8.42 -19.44
CA GLY A 232 13.81 9.12 -18.82
C GLY A 232 13.09 8.29 -17.75
N PHE A 233 13.11 6.97 -17.90
CA PHE A 233 12.44 5.99 -17.05
C PHE A 233 13.06 5.96 -15.65
N PHE A 234 14.40 5.91 -15.59
CA PHE A 234 15.17 5.87 -14.35
C PHE A 234 15.09 7.19 -13.59
N ARG A 235 15.22 8.32 -14.30
CA ARG A 235 15.11 9.65 -13.67
C ARG A 235 13.74 9.88 -13.06
N LEU A 236 12.68 9.39 -13.70
CA LEU A 236 11.33 9.47 -13.16
C LEU A 236 11.16 8.54 -11.96
N ALA A 237 11.64 7.29 -12.03
CA ALA A 237 11.56 6.35 -10.91
C ALA A 237 12.31 6.88 -9.67
N ILE A 238 13.56 7.32 -9.84
CA ILE A 238 14.39 7.88 -8.77
C ILE A 238 13.83 9.21 -8.29
N GLY A 239 13.35 10.08 -9.18
CA GLY A 239 12.81 11.41 -8.84
C GLY A 239 11.45 11.38 -8.14
N SER A 240 10.73 10.26 -8.20
CA SER A 240 9.40 10.11 -7.61
C SER A 240 9.42 9.85 -6.10
N TYR A 241 10.37 9.06 -5.59
CA TYR A 241 10.48 8.73 -4.16
C TYR A 241 10.86 9.93 -3.26
N PRO A 242 11.69 10.90 -3.70
CA PRO A 242 11.91 12.15 -2.99
C PRO A 242 10.62 12.95 -2.79
N LEU A 243 9.69 12.94 -3.75
CA LEU A 243 8.39 13.62 -3.58
C LEU A 243 7.58 12.98 -2.44
N VAL A 244 7.56 11.64 -2.36
CA VAL A 244 6.94 10.90 -1.24
C VAL A 244 7.63 11.25 0.09
N THR A 245 8.95 11.37 0.09
CA THR A 245 9.73 11.74 1.28
C THR A 245 9.38 13.16 1.76
N THR A 246 9.38 14.13 0.85
CA THR A 246 8.99 15.52 1.13
C THR A 246 7.57 15.59 1.66
N ALA A 247 6.65 14.77 1.13
CA ALA A 247 5.30 14.67 1.66
C ALA A 247 5.25 14.14 3.08
N CYS A 248 5.97 13.05 3.39
CA CYS A 248 6.04 12.49 4.75
C CYS A 248 6.57 13.53 5.75
N ILE A 249 7.63 14.24 5.38
CA ILE A 249 8.22 15.29 6.22
C ILE A 249 7.24 16.46 6.38
N GLY A 250 6.62 16.91 5.28
CA GLY A 250 5.64 18.00 5.31
C GLY A 250 4.42 17.67 6.17
N VAL A 251 3.92 16.44 6.13
CA VAL A 251 2.83 15.97 7.00
C VAL A 251 3.29 15.91 8.46
N ALA A 252 4.50 15.41 8.74
CA ALA A 252 5.04 15.38 10.10
C ALA A 252 5.20 16.78 10.69
N LEU A 253 5.70 17.73 9.89
CA LEU A 253 5.82 19.13 10.27
C LEU A 253 4.46 19.79 10.47
N GLY A 254 3.51 19.58 9.55
CA GLY A 254 2.14 20.07 9.68
C GLY A 254 1.45 19.54 10.94
N ALA A 255 1.66 18.25 11.26
CA ALA A 255 1.15 17.65 12.49
C ALA A 255 1.80 18.26 13.75
N GLY A 256 3.09 18.57 13.70
CA GLY A 256 3.81 19.27 14.77
C GLY A 256 3.30 20.70 15.01
N VAL A 257 2.84 21.38 13.96
CA VAL A 257 2.30 22.75 14.03
C VAL A 257 0.96 22.84 14.76
N PHE A 258 0.20 21.74 14.89
CA PHE A 258 -0.98 21.73 15.79
C PHE A 258 -0.62 22.11 17.23
N TRP A 259 0.62 21.85 17.66
CA TRP A 259 1.09 22.13 19.01
C TRP A 259 1.60 23.56 19.22
N THR A 260 1.78 24.35 18.15
CA THR A 260 2.35 25.70 18.24
C THR A 260 1.28 26.80 18.33
N GLY A 261 0.00 26.44 18.38
CA GLY A 261 -1.12 27.39 18.41
C GLY A 261 -1.38 28.08 17.06
N ALA A 262 -0.80 27.56 15.96
CA ALA A 262 -1.04 28.09 14.64
C ALA A 262 -2.49 27.86 14.17
N PRO A 263 -3.00 28.69 13.24
CA PRO A 263 -4.34 28.49 12.69
C PRO A 263 -4.49 27.11 12.04
N VAL A 264 -5.56 26.39 12.36
CA VAL A 264 -5.87 25.06 11.79
C VAL A 264 -5.86 25.08 10.25
N ALA A 265 -6.29 26.19 9.64
CA ALA A 265 -6.25 26.38 8.20
C ALA A 265 -4.82 26.27 7.61
N ALA A 266 -3.81 26.79 8.31
CA ALA A 266 -2.42 26.70 7.86
C ALA A 266 -1.93 25.25 7.87
N VAL A 267 -2.32 24.47 8.89
CA VAL A 267 -1.99 23.04 8.97
C VAL A 267 -2.65 22.26 7.83
N ILE A 268 -3.94 22.51 7.57
CA ILE A 268 -4.65 21.87 6.47
C ILE A 268 -3.98 22.16 5.13
N VAL A 269 -3.56 23.40 4.89
CA VAL A 269 -2.88 23.78 3.65
C VAL A 269 -1.55 23.03 3.52
N VAL A 270 -0.71 23.02 4.56
CA VAL A 270 0.59 22.31 4.54
C VAL A 270 0.40 20.81 4.31
N VAL A 271 -0.53 20.18 5.03
CA VAL A 271 -0.81 18.75 4.89
C VAL A 271 -1.43 18.44 3.52
N SER A 272 -2.34 19.27 2.99
CA SER A 272 -2.97 19.06 1.68
C SER A 272 -1.97 19.21 0.53
N ILE A 273 -1.07 20.20 0.59
CA ILE A 273 0.04 20.35 -0.36
C ILE A 273 0.97 19.13 -0.27
N SER A 274 1.28 18.68 0.96
CA SER A 274 2.12 17.50 1.17
C SER A 274 1.47 16.24 0.59
N LEU A 275 0.17 16.04 0.81
CA LEU A 275 -0.60 14.94 0.21
C LEU A 275 -0.59 15.02 -1.32
N PHE A 276 -0.76 16.21 -1.90
CA PHE A 276 -0.72 16.40 -3.34
C PHE A 276 0.67 16.00 -3.92
N ILE A 277 1.75 16.48 -3.31
CA ILE A 277 3.13 16.15 -3.72
C ILE A 277 3.41 14.65 -3.56
N GLY A 278 3.02 14.07 -2.42
CA GLY A 278 3.23 12.66 -2.10
C GLY A 278 2.44 11.73 -3.02
N GLY A 279 1.21 12.12 -3.38
CA GLY A 279 0.40 11.39 -4.33
C GLY A 279 1.07 11.36 -5.71
N LEU A 280 1.50 12.52 -6.24
CA LEU A 280 2.24 12.58 -7.52
C LEU A 280 3.46 11.66 -7.50
N GLY A 281 4.25 11.72 -6.43
CA GLY A 281 5.42 10.86 -6.23
C GLY A 281 5.07 9.39 -6.19
N ASN A 282 4.07 8.99 -5.41
CA ASN A 282 3.67 7.59 -5.30
C ASN A 282 3.15 7.05 -6.65
N GLY A 283 2.24 7.78 -7.31
CA GLY A 283 1.69 7.38 -8.59
C GLY A 283 2.75 7.28 -9.70
N GLY A 284 3.60 8.30 -9.83
CA GLY A 284 4.70 8.30 -10.80
C GLY A 284 5.74 7.23 -10.51
N GLY A 285 6.11 7.05 -9.23
CA GLY A 285 7.10 6.07 -8.79
C GLY A 285 6.64 4.63 -9.03
N MET A 286 5.37 4.33 -8.74
CA MET A 286 4.78 3.02 -9.01
C MET A 286 4.82 2.67 -10.49
N THR A 287 4.35 3.57 -11.36
CA THR A 287 4.33 3.34 -12.81
C THR A 287 5.74 3.24 -13.38
N ALA A 288 6.63 4.17 -13.03
CA ALA A 288 7.98 4.20 -13.56
C ALA A 288 8.81 2.98 -13.13
N THR A 289 8.73 2.60 -11.85
CA THR A 289 9.49 1.47 -11.32
C THR A 289 9.03 0.15 -11.92
N LEU A 290 7.72 -0.05 -12.09
CA LEU A 290 7.18 -1.23 -12.77
C LEU A 290 7.74 -1.35 -14.19
N VAL A 291 7.70 -0.28 -14.97
CA VAL A 291 8.18 -0.34 -16.36
C VAL A 291 9.69 -0.55 -16.43
N VAL A 292 10.47 0.08 -15.55
CA VAL A 292 11.93 -0.16 -15.48
C VAL A 292 12.21 -1.65 -15.28
N VAL A 293 11.50 -2.26 -14.34
CA VAL A 293 11.67 -3.67 -14.01
C VAL A 293 11.29 -4.59 -15.19
N VAL A 294 10.21 -4.28 -15.90
CA VAL A 294 9.79 -5.03 -17.11
C VAL A 294 10.80 -4.90 -18.25
N VAL A 295 11.37 -3.70 -18.45
CA VAL A 295 12.36 -3.44 -19.52
C VAL A 295 13.70 -4.11 -19.24
N VAL A 296 14.09 -4.25 -17.96
CA VAL A 296 15.33 -4.94 -17.57
C VAL A 296 15.21 -6.47 -17.68
N ALA A 297 13.99 -7.01 -17.60
CA ALA A 297 13.74 -8.44 -17.70
C ALA A 297 13.74 -8.93 -19.15
N SER A 298 14.24 -10.15 -19.36
CA SER A 298 14.08 -10.84 -20.65
C SER A 298 12.61 -11.10 -20.95
N PRO A 299 12.18 -11.18 -22.23
CA PRO A 299 10.77 -11.39 -22.60
C PRO A 299 10.11 -12.58 -21.91
N GLU A 300 10.87 -13.67 -21.69
CA GLU A 300 10.42 -14.89 -21.01
C GLU A 300 10.16 -14.67 -19.51
N ASP A 301 10.92 -13.77 -18.87
CA ASP A 301 10.87 -13.52 -17.43
C ASP A 301 9.92 -12.36 -17.04
N GLN A 302 9.42 -11.57 -18.00
CA GLN A 302 8.63 -10.35 -17.74
C GLN A 302 7.38 -10.59 -16.88
N ALA A 303 6.65 -11.68 -17.13
CA ALA A 303 5.45 -12.02 -16.37
C ALA A 303 5.78 -12.33 -14.90
N ILE A 304 6.84 -13.09 -14.67
CA ILE A 304 7.29 -13.51 -13.34
C ILE A 304 7.83 -12.32 -12.55
N VAL A 305 8.66 -11.51 -13.19
CA VAL A 305 9.24 -10.30 -12.60
C VAL A 305 8.13 -9.29 -12.23
N THR A 306 7.10 -9.15 -13.07
CA THR A 306 5.92 -8.33 -12.75
C THR A 306 5.17 -8.88 -11.53
N ALA A 307 5.01 -10.20 -11.42
CA ALA A 307 4.42 -10.81 -10.23
C ALA A 307 5.27 -10.54 -8.97
N CYS A 308 6.60 -10.54 -9.08
CA CYS A 308 7.50 -10.18 -7.99
C CYS A 308 7.31 -8.72 -7.53
N VAL A 309 7.14 -7.78 -8.47
CA VAL A 309 6.85 -6.37 -8.14
C VAL A 309 5.62 -6.27 -7.26
N TYR A 310 4.53 -6.94 -7.66
CA TYR A 310 3.29 -6.97 -6.88
C TYR A 310 3.46 -7.66 -5.54
N LEU A 311 4.20 -8.77 -5.49
CA LEU A 311 4.51 -9.48 -4.25
C LEU A 311 5.24 -8.58 -3.26
N TYR A 312 6.36 -7.98 -3.64
CA TYR A 312 7.13 -7.07 -2.77
C TYR A 312 6.31 -5.86 -2.34
N ARG A 313 5.49 -5.30 -3.24
CA ARG A 313 4.57 -4.21 -2.91
C ARG A 313 3.60 -4.60 -1.80
N GLN A 314 2.94 -5.76 -1.93
CA GLN A 314 1.93 -6.21 -0.96
C GLN A 314 2.55 -6.67 0.36
N LEU A 315 3.68 -7.39 0.30
CA LEU A 315 4.46 -7.79 1.47
C LEU A 315 4.94 -6.57 2.24
N GLY A 316 5.55 -5.62 1.53
CA GLY A 316 5.99 -4.34 2.06
C GLY A 316 4.86 -3.64 2.78
N THR A 317 3.75 -3.34 2.09
CA THR A 317 2.61 -2.64 2.68
C THR A 317 2.01 -3.36 3.89
N THR A 318 1.88 -4.69 3.83
CA THR A 318 1.29 -5.47 4.93
C THR A 318 2.17 -5.46 6.18
N ILE A 319 3.45 -5.77 6.04
CA ILE A 319 4.41 -5.78 7.15
C ILE A 319 4.64 -4.35 7.67
N GLY A 320 4.82 -3.40 6.75
CA GLY A 320 5.09 -2.01 7.06
C GLY A 320 3.94 -1.32 7.80
N LEU A 321 2.68 -1.55 7.40
CA LEU A 321 1.53 -1.02 8.14
C LEU A 321 1.38 -1.64 9.53
N ALA A 322 1.74 -2.91 9.70
CA ALA A 322 1.77 -3.53 11.02
C ALA A 322 2.84 -2.88 11.92
N ILE A 323 4.03 -2.59 11.38
CA ILE A 323 5.08 -1.85 12.09
C ILE A 323 4.60 -0.42 12.44
N ILE A 324 4.01 0.29 11.49
CA ILE A 324 3.45 1.64 11.73
C ILE A 324 2.38 1.60 12.83
N SER A 325 1.49 0.60 12.80
CA SER A 325 0.47 0.41 13.83
C SER A 325 1.05 0.08 15.21
N LEU A 326 2.12 -0.72 15.24
CA LEU A 326 2.89 -0.99 16.46
C LEU A 326 3.49 0.31 17.03
N VAL A 327 4.15 1.11 16.19
CA VAL A 327 4.73 2.41 16.57
C VAL A 327 3.66 3.33 17.11
N PHE A 328 2.54 3.46 16.41
CA PHE A 328 1.41 4.29 16.83
C PHE A 328 0.92 3.91 18.22
N ARG A 329 0.60 2.62 18.43
CA ARG A 329 0.06 2.13 19.70
C ARG A 329 1.03 2.34 20.87
N ARG A 330 2.33 2.09 20.65
CA ARG A 330 3.35 2.33 21.68
C ARG A 330 3.56 3.81 21.96
N ALA A 331 3.58 4.65 20.94
CA ALA A 331 3.72 6.10 21.10
C ALA A 331 2.51 6.69 21.84
N LEU A 332 1.29 6.24 21.49
CA LEU A 332 0.05 6.63 22.16
C LEU A 332 0.07 6.21 23.63
N ALA A 333 0.39 4.95 23.94
CA ALA A 333 0.48 4.45 25.30
C ALA A 333 1.52 5.22 26.12
N LYS A 334 2.72 5.42 25.57
CA LYS A 334 3.78 6.16 26.23
C LYS A 334 3.39 7.61 26.52
N SER A 335 2.84 8.32 25.53
CA SER A 335 2.43 9.73 25.71
C SER A 335 1.29 9.85 26.73
N LEU A 336 0.30 8.96 26.66
CA LEU A 336 -0.82 8.96 27.58
C LEU A 336 -0.39 8.70 29.03
N ILE A 337 0.47 7.69 29.26
CA ILE A 337 1.04 7.40 30.59
C ILE A 337 1.83 8.61 31.11
N GLN A 338 2.66 9.23 30.27
CA GLN A 338 3.46 10.40 30.66
C GLN A 338 2.63 11.65 30.98
N ARG A 339 1.49 11.85 30.31
CA ARG A 339 0.63 13.01 30.53
C ARG A 339 -0.32 12.80 31.72
N LEU A 340 -0.96 11.63 31.82
CA LEU A 340 -1.86 11.31 32.95
C LEU A 340 -1.11 11.19 34.28
N SER A 341 0.12 10.67 34.29
CA SER A 341 0.94 10.60 35.51
C SER A 341 1.29 11.97 36.09
N LYS A 342 1.26 13.04 35.28
CA LYS A 342 1.47 14.41 35.73
C LYS A 342 0.21 15.08 36.28
N MET A 343 -0.96 14.44 36.13
CA MET A 343 -2.25 14.96 36.57
C MET A 343 -3.05 13.90 37.34
N PRO A 344 -2.55 13.42 38.50
CA PRO A 344 -3.21 12.40 39.30
C PRO A 344 -4.61 12.82 39.80
N GLU A 345 -4.88 14.12 39.89
CA GLU A 345 -6.17 14.70 40.27
C GLU A 345 -7.35 14.28 39.38
N LEU A 346 -7.11 13.92 38.12
CA LEU A 346 -8.17 13.48 37.20
C LEU A 346 -8.75 12.10 37.55
N LYS A 347 -8.07 11.29 38.38
CA LYS A 347 -8.48 9.92 38.77
C LYS A 347 -8.89 9.02 37.59
N LEU A 348 -8.33 9.27 36.40
CA LEU A 348 -8.58 8.44 35.21
C LEU A 348 -7.68 7.21 35.25
N ASP A 349 -8.28 6.03 35.11
CA ASP A 349 -7.51 4.81 34.89
C ASP A 349 -6.92 4.83 33.48
N THR A 350 -5.59 4.90 33.41
CA THR A 350 -4.84 4.94 32.15
C THR A 350 -5.11 3.69 31.30
N GLU A 351 -5.34 2.53 31.93
CA GLU A 351 -5.61 1.30 31.22
C GLU A 351 -7.02 1.28 30.61
N GLU A 352 -8.00 1.82 31.33
CA GLU A 352 -9.36 1.96 30.84
C GLU A 352 -9.42 2.95 29.68
N VAL A 353 -8.74 4.10 29.81
CA VAL A 353 -8.63 5.09 28.72
C VAL A 353 -7.95 4.46 27.51
N LEU A 354 -6.83 3.73 27.66
CA LEU A 354 -6.17 3.04 26.53
C LEU A 354 -7.10 2.06 25.82
N LYS A 355 -7.90 1.30 26.57
CA LYS A 355 -8.88 0.35 26.01
C LYS A 355 -10.02 1.06 25.30
N GLY A 356 -10.57 2.13 25.88
CA GLY A 356 -11.67 2.91 25.30
C GLY A 356 -11.25 3.59 24.00
N VAL A 357 -10.11 4.27 24.05
CA VAL A 357 -9.49 4.99 22.94
C VAL A 357 -9.08 4.04 21.80
N GLY A 358 -8.55 2.85 22.13
CA GLY A 358 -8.24 1.81 21.14
C GLY A 358 -9.47 1.21 20.45
N ARG A 359 -10.67 1.28 21.07
CA ARG A 359 -11.92 0.77 20.50
C ARG A 359 -12.62 1.78 19.61
N SER A 360 -12.65 3.05 20.01
CA SER A 360 -13.36 4.08 19.25
C SER A 360 -12.88 5.48 19.60
N LEU A 361 -12.71 6.32 18.58
CA LEU A 361 -12.56 7.77 18.75
C LEU A 361 -13.75 8.42 19.47
N LYS A 362 -14.96 7.84 19.39
CA LYS A 362 -16.14 8.35 20.11
C LYS A 362 -16.00 8.27 21.63
N TYR A 363 -15.04 7.48 22.13
CA TYR A 363 -14.72 7.47 23.55
C TYR A 363 -14.19 8.83 24.03
N LEU A 364 -13.60 9.63 23.14
CA LEU A 364 -13.15 10.99 23.46
C LEU A 364 -14.29 11.89 23.93
N ASP A 365 -15.52 11.68 23.43
CA ASP A 365 -16.69 12.45 23.82
C ASP A 365 -17.24 12.05 25.20
N GLN A 366 -16.80 10.91 25.74
CA GLN A 366 -17.20 10.43 27.07
C GLN A 366 -16.25 10.92 28.18
N LEU A 367 -15.11 11.48 27.81
CA LEU A 367 -14.11 11.97 28.76
C LEU A 367 -14.44 13.39 29.24
N PRO A 368 -14.09 13.74 30.49
CA PRO A 368 -14.06 15.14 30.92
C PRO A 368 -13.16 15.98 30.01
N LEU A 369 -13.46 17.27 29.87
CA LEU A 369 -12.75 18.18 28.94
C LEU A 369 -11.22 18.11 29.11
N GLU A 370 -10.74 18.11 30.35
CA GLU A 370 -9.30 18.00 30.65
C GLU A 370 -8.71 16.65 30.22
N GLY A 371 -9.43 15.55 30.47
CA GLY A 371 -9.02 14.21 30.03
C GLY A 371 -9.02 14.08 28.51
N ARG A 372 -10.00 14.69 27.84
CA ARG A 372 -10.09 14.75 26.39
C ARG A 372 -8.88 15.44 25.78
N ILE A 373 -8.52 16.63 26.26
CA ILE A 373 -7.35 17.39 25.78
C ILE A 373 -6.06 16.57 25.93
N ILE A 374 -5.89 15.85 27.05
CA ILE A 374 -4.72 14.99 27.28
C ILE A 374 -4.64 13.85 26.26
N VAL A 375 -5.77 13.19 26.01
CA VAL A 375 -5.84 12.06 25.08
C VAL A 375 -5.64 12.53 23.63
N GLU A 376 -6.24 13.66 23.24
CA GLU A 376 -6.03 14.28 21.93
C GLU A 376 -4.56 14.63 21.71
N ALA A 377 -3.87 15.09 22.76
CA ALA A 377 -2.43 15.31 22.71
C ALA A 377 -1.59 14.04 22.58
N ALA A 378 -1.97 12.99 23.30
CA ALA A 378 -1.33 11.69 23.11
C ALA A 378 -1.54 11.14 21.69
N TYR A 379 -2.71 11.37 21.08
CA TYR A 379 -2.98 11.03 19.67
C TYR A 379 -2.10 11.79 18.70
N GLY A 380 -1.97 13.11 18.85
CA GLY A 380 -1.12 13.89 17.96
C GLY A 380 0.35 13.51 18.08
N ASP A 381 0.87 13.27 19.29
CA ASP A 381 2.23 12.76 19.50
C ASP A 381 2.43 11.41 18.79
N ALA A 382 1.46 10.50 18.89
CA ALA A 382 1.50 9.20 18.24
C ALA A 382 1.46 9.31 16.71
N CYS A 383 0.64 10.20 16.16
CA CYS A 383 0.59 10.49 14.72
C CYS A 383 1.91 11.07 14.23
N VAL A 384 2.52 12.02 14.95
CA VAL A 384 3.84 12.58 14.60
C VAL A 384 4.91 11.47 14.57
N ALA A 385 4.92 10.59 15.58
CA ALA A 385 5.84 9.45 15.60
C ALA A 385 5.66 8.53 14.38
N VAL A 386 4.41 8.27 13.98
CA VAL A 386 4.10 7.53 12.74
C VAL A 386 4.64 8.23 11.51
N PHE A 387 4.40 9.54 11.36
CA PHE A 387 4.84 10.27 10.17
C PHE A 387 6.36 10.36 10.06
N ILE A 388 7.08 10.42 11.18
CA ILE A 388 8.54 10.32 11.21
C ILE A 388 9.00 8.95 10.70
N VAL A 389 8.35 7.87 11.13
CA VAL A 389 8.65 6.52 10.62
C VAL A 389 8.33 6.40 9.13
N CYS A 390 7.21 6.96 8.66
CA CYS A 390 6.89 7.03 7.24
C CYS A 390 7.97 7.79 6.46
N ALA A 391 8.48 8.90 6.99
CA ALA A 391 9.57 9.66 6.37
C ALA A 391 10.87 8.84 6.31
N ALA A 392 11.21 8.11 7.38
CA ALA A 392 12.37 7.22 7.39
C ALA A 392 12.24 6.11 6.34
N LEU A 393 11.05 5.49 6.21
CA LEU A 393 10.78 4.49 5.18
C LEU A 393 10.84 5.10 3.77
N ALA A 394 10.33 6.32 3.58
CA ALA A 394 10.44 7.00 2.29
C ALA A 394 11.90 7.30 1.92
N ILE A 395 12.76 7.64 2.89
CA ILE A 395 14.20 7.77 2.68
C ILE A 395 14.80 6.42 2.28
N CYS A 396 14.42 5.31 2.93
CA CYS A 396 14.84 3.97 2.50
C CYS A 396 14.41 3.66 1.06
N ALA A 397 13.23 4.15 0.63
CA ALA A 397 12.78 4.01 -0.75
C ALA A 397 13.68 4.78 -1.73
N VAL A 398 14.06 6.01 -1.39
CA VAL A 398 15.01 6.83 -2.16
C VAL A 398 16.36 6.13 -2.26
N VAL A 399 16.91 5.67 -1.14
CA VAL A 399 18.18 4.92 -1.11
C VAL A 399 18.10 3.67 -1.98
N SER A 400 17.01 2.91 -1.86
CA SER A 400 16.79 1.70 -2.68
C SER A 400 16.69 2.02 -4.18
N SER A 401 16.10 3.17 -4.52
CA SER A 401 15.93 3.61 -5.91
C SER A 401 17.25 3.90 -6.63
N PHE A 402 18.30 4.28 -5.90
CA PHE A 402 19.64 4.47 -6.48
C PHE A 402 20.31 3.16 -6.91
N PHE A 403 19.87 2.02 -6.37
CA PHE A 403 20.35 0.70 -6.78
C PHE A 403 19.62 0.16 -8.03
N ILE A 404 18.68 0.92 -8.59
CA ILE A 404 18.03 0.57 -9.85
C ILE A 404 19.05 0.80 -10.98
N ASN A 405 19.49 -0.29 -11.62
CA ASN A 405 20.66 -0.29 -12.48
C ASN A 405 20.35 0.24 -13.90
N GLU A 406 20.77 1.47 -14.21
CA GLU A 406 20.49 2.17 -15.48
C GLU A 406 21.26 1.58 -16.68
N GLU A 407 22.47 1.03 -16.47
CA GLU A 407 23.36 0.61 -17.56
C GLU A 407 22.87 -0.63 -18.29
N ARG A 408 22.29 -1.62 -17.59
CA ARG A 408 21.76 -2.84 -18.22
C ARG A 408 20.51 -2.61 -19.06
N ALA A 409 19.64 -1.68 -18.65
CA ALA A 409 18.45 -1.36 -19.44
C ALA A 409 18.80 -0.66 -20.75
N LYS A 410 19.85 0.17 -20.76
CA LYS A 410 20.38 0.75 -22.00
C LYS A 410 20.92 -0.36 -22.92
N HIS A 411 21.72 -1.27 -22.38
CA HIS A 411 22.33 -2.36 -23.15
C HIS A 411 21.31 -3.34 -23.76
N HIS A 412 20.23 -3.67 -23.03
CA HIS A 412 19.19 -4.58 -23.53
C HIS A 412 18.31 -3.92 -24.59
N LYS A 413 18.05 -2.61 -24.46
CA LYS A 413 17.26 -1.86 -25.45
C LYS A 413 18.02 -1.64 -26.75
N THR A 414 19.33 -1.38 -26.67
CA THR A 414 20.22 -1.32 -27.86
C THR A 414 20.26 -2.67 -28.56
N SER A 415 20.42 -3.77 -27.82
CA SER A 415 20.41 -5.12 -28.39
C SER A 415 19.07 -5.50 -29.05
N LEU A 416 17.92 -5.08 -28.51
CA LEU A 416 16.62 -5.33 -29.13
C LEU A 416 16.39 -4.48 -30.38
N ALA A 417 16.90 -3.24 -30.40
CA ALA A 417 16.84 -2.39 -31.59
C ALA A 417 17.74 -2.94 -32.71
N GLU A 418 18.95 -3.39 -32.38
CA GLU A 418 19.86 -4.05 -33.32
C GLU A 418 19.24 -5.33 -33.91
N LEU A 419 18.58 -6.15 -33.09
CA LEU A 419 17.87 -7.35 -33.55
C LEU A 419 16.64 -7.04 -34.43
N GLN A 420 15.93 -5.94 -34.17
CA GLN A 420 14.82 -5.52 -35.03
C GLN A 420 15.30 -4.95 -36.36
N ASP A 421 16.39 -4.18 -36.35
CA ASP A 421 17.01 -3.67 -37.56
C ASP A 421 17.57 -4.81 -38.44
N GLU A 422 18.18 -5.85 -37.85
CA GLU A 422 18.62 -7.05 -38.59
C GLU A 422 17.44 -7.81 -39.24
N VAL A 423 16.32 -7.96 -38.52
CA VAL A 423 15.11 -8.62 -39.05
C VAL A 423 14.44 -7.78 -40.16
N ASP A 424 14.44 -6.46 -40.03
CA ASP A 424 13.88 -5.55 -41.04
C ASP A 424 14.79 -5.46 -42.29
N GLU A 425 16.10 -5.66 -42.15
CA GLU A 425 17.04 -5.80 -43.27
C GLU A 425 16.90 -7.16 -43.97
N GLU A 426 16.68 -8.27 -43.25
CA GLU A 426 16.50 -9.60 -43.84
C GLU A 426 15.17 -9.76 -44.62
N ASN A 427 14.18 -8.90 -44.31
CA ASN A 427 12.87 -8.86 -44.97
C ASN A 427 12.79 -7.89 -46.16
N ARG A 428 13.87 -7.16 -46.49
CA ARG A 428 13.99 -6.29 -47.68
C ARG A 428 14.75 -6.97 -48.81
#